data_AF-A0A0B8PGX1-F1
#
_entry.id   AF-A0A0B8PGX1-F1
#
_cell.length_a   1.000
_cell.length_b   1.000
_cell.length_c   1.000
_cell.angle_alpha   90.00
_cell.angle_beta   90.00
_cell.angle_gamma   90.00
#
_symmetry.space_group_name_H-M   'P 1'
#
loop_
_entity.id
_entity.type
_entity.pdbx_description
1 polymer ?
#
loop_
_entity_poly.entity_id
_entity_poly.type
_entity_poly.pdbx_seq_one_letter_code
_entity_poly.pdbx_strand_id
1 'polypeptide(L)' 'MSVIMYGIPNCDTIKKAKKWLQEQNIEFEFHDYRKQGVDEELVAEFCKFLAGNKC' A
#
# COMPACT_ATOMS: atom_id res chain seq x y z
N MET A 1 -6.28 7.24 12.17
CA MET A 1 -5.77 7.27 10.78
C MET A 1 -4.75 6.17 10.68
N SER A 2 -5.06 5.06 10.02
CA SER A 2 -4.14 3.94 9.81
C SER A 2 -3.34 4.19 8.53
N VAL A 3 -2.03 3.96 8.56
CA VAL A 3 -1.19 3.98 7.35
C VAL A 3 -1.26 2.58 6.74
N ILE A 4 -1.71 2.47 5.49
CA ILE A 4 -1.70 1.19 4.77
C ILE A 4 -0.59 1.24 3.72
N MET A 5 0.33 0.30 3.82
CA MET A 5 1.41 0.12 2.86
C MET A 5 1.07 -1.06 1.95
N TYR A 6 0.91 -0.78 0.66
CA TYR A 6 0.58 -1.81 -0.33
C TYR A 6 1.82 -2.30 -1.06
N GLY A 7 1.93 -3.60 -1.32
CA GLY A 7 3.04 -4.11 -2.12
C GLY A 7 3.20 -5.63 -2.18
N ILE A 8 4.33 -6.04 -2.78
CA ILE A 8 4.76 -7.44 -2.82
C ILE A 8 5.83 -7.67 -1.75
N PRO A 9 5.66 -8.63 -0.82
CA PRO A 9 6.51 -8.78 0.37
C PRO A 9 8.00 -9.02 0.07
N ASN A 10 8.30 -9.73 -1.02
CA ASN A 10 9.68 -10.08 -1.39
C ASN A 10 10.34 -9.09 -2.35
N CYS A 11 9.73 -7.92 -2.59
CA CYS A 11 10.35 -6.85 -3.37
C CYS A 11 11.32 -6.03 -2.50
N ASP A 12 12.51 -5.75 -3.01
CA ASP A 12 13.53 -5.01 -2.25
C ASP A 12 13.08 -3.59 -1.87
N THR A 13 12.33 -2.93 -2.74
CA THR A 13 11.75 -1.60 -2.46
C THR A 13 10.77 -1.67 -1.29
N ILE A 14 9.91 -2.69 -1.25
CA ILE A 14 8.94 -2.89 -0.16
C ILE A 14 9.65 -3.20 1.15
N LYS A 15 10.70 -4.02 1.14
CA LYS A 15 11.50 -4.29 2.34
C LYS A 15 12.15 -3.02 2.90
N LYS A 16 12.69 -2.16 2.02
CA LYS A 16 13.26 -0.86 2.41
C LYS A 16 12.19 0.07 3.00
N ALA A 17 11.01 0.13 2.39
CA ALA A 17 9.91 0.95 2.89
C ALA A 17 9.41 0.48 4.28
N LYS A 18 9.23 -0.84 4.49
CA LYS A 18 8.89 -1.40 5.82
C LYS A 18 9.90 -1.00 6.87
N LYS A 19 11.19 -1.19 6.55
CA LYS A 19 12.28 -0.85 7.46
C LYS A 19 12.25 0.64 7.84
N TRP A 20 12.05 1.51 6.86
CA TRP A 20 11.94 2.94 7.12
C TRP A 20 10.74 3.29 8.02
N LEU A 21 9.55 2.74 7.75
CA LEU A 21 8.37 2.96 8.58
C LEU A 21 8.58 2.51 10.03
N GLN A 22 9.24 1.35 10.21
CA GLN A 22 9.62 0.83 11.53
C GLN A 22 10.62 1.76 12.23
N GLU A 23 11.66 2.22 11.53
CA GLU A 23 12.67 3.16 12.07
C GLU A 23 12.06 4.51 12.49
N GLN A 24 11.01 4.96 11.79
CA GLN A 24 10.26 6.17 12.14
C GLN A 24 9.21 5.95 13.23
N ASN A 25 9.06 4.72 13.75
CA ASN A 25 7.98 4.32 14.67
C ASN A 25 6.57 4.66 14.13
N ILE A 26 6.38 4.54 12.82
CA ILE A 26 5.08 4.71 12.18
C ILE A 26 4.39 3.35 12.14
N GLU A 27 3.29 3.21 12.88
CA GLU A 27 2.44 2.03 12.77
C GLU A 27 1.79 1.97 11.39
N PHE A 28 1.86 0.81 10.74
CA PHE A 28 1.28 0.59 9.43
C PHE A 28 0.74 -0.83 9.27
N GLU A 29 -0.27 -0.95 8.43
CA GLU A 29 -0.80 -2.22 7.95
C GLU A 29 -0.18 -2.54 6.58
N PHE A 30 0.14 -3.81 6.33
CA PHE A 30 0.70 -4.23 5.05
C PHE A 30 -0.32 -5.01 4.22
N HIS A 31 -0.68 -4.48 3.05
CA HIS A 31 -1.51 -5.17 2.07
C HIS A 31 -0.65 -5.92 1.06
N ASP A 32 -0.69 -7.25 1.11
CA ASP A 32 0.06 -8.15 0.23
C ASP A 32 -0.70 -8.42 -1.06
N TYR A 33 -0.27 -7.83 -2.17
CA TYR A 33 -0.89 -8.03 -3.48
C TYR A 33 -0.91 -9.48 -3.95
N ARG A 34 -0.01 -10.34 -3.48
CA ARG A 34 0.01 -11.77 -3.87
C ARG A 34 -1.04 -12.59 -3.15
N LYS A 35 -1.39 -12.21 -1.92
CA LYS A 35 -2.32 -12.96 -1.08
C LYS A 35 -3.71 -12.34 -1.07
N GLN A 36 -3.79 -11.02 -0.96
CA GLN A 36 -5.02 -10.26 -0.88
C GLN A 36 -5.50 -9.77 -2.24
N GLY A 37 -4.64 -9.76 -3.26
CA GLY A 37 -4.99 -9.31 -4.60
C GLY A 37 -5.18 -7.79 -4.70
N VAL A 38 -5.73 -7.37 -5.83
CA VAL A 38 -6.15 -6.01 -6.14
C VAL A 38 -7.50 -6.14 -6.86
N ASP A 39 -8.59 -5.78 -6.19
CA ASP A 39 -9.94 -5.84 -6.76
C ASP A 39 -10.38 -4.51 -7.37
N GLU A 40 -11.53 -4.53 -8.05
CA GLU A 40 -12.07 -3.35 -8.72
C GLU A 40 -12.37 -2.22 -7.74
N GLU A 41 -12.79 -2.54 -6.52
CA GLU A 41 -13.07 -1.55 -5.48
C GLU A 41 -11.81 -0.81 -5.06
N LEU A 42 -10.71 -1.53 -4.77
CA LEU A 42 -9.43 -0.93 -4.43
C LEU A 42 -8.86 -0.08 -5.56
N VAL A 43 -9.02 -0.52 -6.81
CA VAL A 43 -8.61 0.27 -7.98
C VAL A 43 -9.44 1.55 -8.10
N ALA A 44 -10.76 1.47 -7.91
CA ALA A 44 -11.65 2.63 -7.94
C ALA A 44 -11.31 3.64 -6.82
N GLU A 45 -10.95 3.15 -5.63
CA GLU A 45 -10.46 4.01 -4.55
C GLU A 45 -9.16 4.71 -4.93
N PHE A 46 -8.15 3.97 -5.42
CA PHE A 46 -6.89 4.58 -5.86
C PHE A 46 -7.10 5.61 -6.96
N CYS A 47 -7.98 5.30 -7.92
CA CYS A 47 -8.42 6.20 -8.96
C CYS A 47 -8.94 7.53 -8.40
N LYS A 48 -9.90 7.45 -7.47
CA LYS A 48 -10.50 8.61 -6.82
C LYS A 48 -9.47 9.46 -6.07
N PHE A 49 -8.53 8.82 -5.37
CA PHE A 49 -7.53 9.51 -4.54
C PHE A 49 -6.33 10.06 -5.33
N LEU A 50 -5.84 9.33 -6.34
CA LEU A 50 -4.59 9.65 -7.05
C LEU A 50 -4.83 10.40 -8.37
N ALA A 51 -5.86 10.01 -9.11
CA ALA A 51 -6.17 10.59 -10.42
C ALA A 51 -7.22 11.72 -10.36
N GLY A 52 -7.85 11.93 -9.20
CA GLY A 52 -9.02 12.81 -9.07
C GLY A 52 -10.21 12.29 -9.89
N ASN A 53 -11.07 13.18 -10.39
CA ASN A 53 -12.26 12.82 -11.21
C ASN A 53 -11.92 12.38 -12.66
N LYS A 54 -10.78 11.72 -12.88
CA LYS A 54 -10.33 11.23 -14.19
C LYS A 54 -10.12 9.71 -14.22
N CYS A 55 -10.92 9.01 -13.43
CA CYS A 55 -11.35 7.66 -13.73
C CYS A 55 -12.84 7.74 -14.13
#